data_AF-A0A4C1XTE0-F1
#
_entry.id   AF-A0A4C1XTE0-F1
#
_cell.length_a   1.000
_cell.length_b   1.000
_cell.length_c   1.000
_cell.angle_alpha   90.00
_cell.angle_beta   90.00
_cell.angle_gamma   90.00
#
_symmetry.space_group_name_H-M   'P 1'
#
loop_
_entity.id
_entity.type
_entity.pdbx_description
1 polymer ?
#
loop_
_entity_poly.entity_id
_entity_poly.type
_entity_poly.pdbx_seq_one_letter_code
_entity_poly.pdbx_strand_id
1 'polypeptide(L)'
;MFLRVKIRKEDRDSLRFLWRNNMHENPQEYRMTSLIFGAASSPCTAIYIKNRNASEFELEYPEACKAIRLDHYVDDFLKSFNSIEEARRVSKQVYEIHRKAAFELRGWASNEIEVLNEMPDTRNDDNVQLGATHELKTLGLQWDINDALVSISACGTRLLKYWKHRFHQQNDKSRVQSCPCSTRSV
;
A
#
# COMPACT_ATOMS: atom_id res chain seq x y z
N MET A 1 3.61 -0.31 -5.92
CA MET A 1 3.96 0.98 -6.56
C MET A 1 5.44 1.13 -6.92
N PHE A 2 6.39 1.12 -5.97
CA PHE A 2 7.81 1.46 -6.20
C PHE A 2 8.50 0.77 -7.39
N LEU A 3 8.41 -0.56 -7.50
CA LEU A 3 9.08 -1.32 -8.57
C LEU A 3 8.53 -1.05 -9.98
N ARG A 4 7.39 -0.38 -10.09
CA ARG A 4 6.80 0.05 -11.37
C ARG A 4 7.43 1.35 -11.88
N VAL A 5 8.07 2.12 -11.01
CA VAL A 5 8.82 3.33 -11.38
C VAL A 5 10.23 2.93 -11.82
N LYS A 6 10.56 3.15 -13.09
CA LYS A 6 11.88 2.86 -13.65
C LYS A 6 12.85 4.00 -13.43
N ILE A 7 14.11 3.62 -13.23
CA ILE A 7 15.23 4.55 -13.04
C ILE A 7 15.96 4.70 -14.38
N ARG A 8 16.28 5.95 -14.71
CA ARG A 8 17.05 6.30 -15.91
C ARG A 8 18.41 5.61 -15.88
N LYS A 9 18.95 5.23 -17.05
CA LYS A 9 20.13 4.36 -17.09
C LYS A 9 21.34 5.01 -16.39
N GLU A 10 21.48 6.32 -16.56
CA GLU A 10 22.50 7.18 -15.97
C GLU A 10 22.46 7.24 -14.43
N ASP A 11 21.29 7.06 -13.82
CA ASP A 11 21.12 7.16 -12.37
C ASP A 11 21.25 5.81 -11.64
N ARG A 12 21.30 4.69 -12.38
CA ARG A 12 21.27 3.33 -11.78
C ARG A 12 22.51 2.99 -10.97
N ASP A 13 23.61 3.69 -11.21
CA ASP A 13 24.86 3.48 -10.48
C ASP A 13 24.75 3.89 -9.01
N SER A 14 23.82 4.79 -8.68
CA SER A 14 23.50 5.17 -7.31
C SER A 14 22.79 4.07 -6.49
N LEU A 15 22.29 3.02 -7.16
CA LEU A 15 21.57 1.89 -6.53
C LEU A 15 22.22 0.54 -6.87
N ARG A 16 23.56 0.50 -6.79
CA ARG A 16 24.33 -0.74 -6.90
C ARG A 16 24.23 -1.56 -5.61
N PHE A 17 24.23 -2.88 -5.77
CA PHE A 17 24.36 -3.80 -4.66
C PHE A 17 25.20 -5.02 -5.07
N LEU A 18 25.83 -5.64 -4.08
CA LEU A 18 26.57 -6.88 -4.27
C LEU A 18 25.70 -8.05 -3.85
N TRP A 19 25.72 -9.13 -4.63
CA TRP A 19 25.00 -10.37 -4.30
C TRP A 19 25.86 -11.59 -4.63
N ARG A 20 25.71 -12.63 -3.82
CA ARG A 20 26.29 -13.97 -4.05
C ARG A 20 25.35 -15.03 -3.50
N ASN A 21 25.32 -16.21 -4.11
CA ASN A 21 24.44 -17.29 -3.66
C ASN A 21 25.05 -18.09 -2.51
N ASN A 22 26.38 -18.16 -2.45
CA ASN A 22 27.10 -18.81 -1.36
C ASN A 22 28.27 -17.93 -0.85
N MET A 23 28.83 -18.28 0.32
CA MET A 23 29.93 -17.53 0.94
C MET A 23 31.30 -17.71 0.26
N HIS A 24 31.43 -18.73 -0.59
CA HIS A 24 32.67 -19.10 -1.27
C HIS A 24 32.79 -18.48 -2.68
N GLU A 25 31.70 -17.94 -3.21
CA GLU A 25 31.63 -17.23 -4.47
C GLU A 25 32.02 -15.76 -4.29
N ASN A 26 32.69 -15.22 -5.32
CA ASN A 26 32.92 -13.79 -5.41
C ASN A 26 31.58 -13.06 -5.60
N PRO A 27 31.31 -12.00 -4.82
CA PRO A 27 30.11 -11.19 -5.01
C PRO A 27 30.04 -10.61 -6.42
N GLN A 28 28.87 -10.72 -7.03
CA GLN A 28 28.55 -10.09 -8.30
C GLN A 28 27.89 -8.74 -8.07
N GLU A 29 28.18 -7.77 -8.94
CA GLU A 29 27.58 -6.44 -8.90
C GLU A 29 26.28 -6.39 -9.70
N TYR A 30 25.22 -5.90 -9.06
CA TYR A 30 23.92 -5.67 -9.66
C TYR A 30 23.53 -4.20 -9.55
N ARG A 31 22.69 -3.76 -10.50
CA ARG A 31 22.13 -2.40 -10.54
C ARG A 31 20.62 -2.49 -10.53
N MET A 32 19.98 -1.79 -9.59
CA MET A 32 18.52 -1.70 -9.59
C MET A 32 18.03 -0.90 -10.80
N THR A 33 16.96 -1.38 -11.43
CA THR A 33 16.35 -0.73 -12.60
C THR A 33 15.11 0.09 -12.25
N SER A 34 14.68 0.02 -10.99
CA SER A 34 13.42 0.58 -10.49
C SER A 34 13.64 1.15 -9.09
N LEU A 35 12.75 2.02 -8.62
CA LEU A 35 12.82 2.55 -7.25
C LEU A 35 12.83 1.40 -6.24
N ILE A 36 13.72 1.52 -5.26
CA ILE A 36 13.86 0.55 -4.17
C ILE A 36 13.13 1.00 -2.92
N PHE A 37 12.76 0.04 -2.08
CA PHE A 37 12.38 0.32 -0.70
C PHE A 37 13.63 0.67 0.12
N GLY A 38 13.50 1.59 1.07
CA GLY A 38 14.59 1.98 1.99
C GLY A 38 15.49 3.12 1.49
N ALA A 39 15.46 3.49 0.21
CA ALA A 39 16.13 4.72 -0.23
C ALA A 39 15.34 5.96 0.25
N ALA A 40 16.03 6.93 0.83
CA ALA A 40 15.42 8.15 1.37
C ALA A 40 14.63 8.96 0.32
N SER A 41 15.05 8.92 -0.94
CA SER A 41 14.40 9.61 -2.07
C SER A 41 13.26 8.82 -2.71
N SER A 42 13.12 7.52 -2.42
CA SER A 42 12.09 6.70 -3.07
C SER A 42 10.66 7.16 -2.73
N PRO A 43 10.30 7.44 -1.45
CA PRO A 43 8.94 7.86 -1.13
C PRO A 43 8.53 9.16 -1.82
N CYS A 44 9.39 10.18 -1.83
CA CYS A 44 9.06 11.45 -2.47
C CYS A 44 8.93 11.31 -3.99
N THR A 45 9.79 10.50 -4.62
CA THR A 45 9.72 10.22 -6.06
C THR A 45 8.43 9.45 -6.41
N ALA A 46 8.09 8.44 -5.62
CA ALA A 46 6.86 7.67 -5.83
C ALA A 46 5.61 8.53 -5.66
N ILE A 47 5.55 9.38 -4.64
CA ILE A 47 4.45 10.32 -4.42
C ILE A 47 4.31 11.30 -5.59
N TYR A 48 5.43 11.84 -6.10
CA TYR A 48 5.41 12.75 -7.25
C TYR A 48 4.79 12.08 -8.48
N ILE A 49 5.26 10.86 -8.82
CA ILE A 49 4.78 10.13 -10.00
C ILE A 49 3.31 9.73 -9.84
N LYS A 50 2.92 9.26 -8.65
CA LYS A 50 1.53 8.96 -8.29
C LYS A 50 0.62 10.18 -8.50
N ASN A 51 1.02 11.34 -7.99
CA ASN A 51 0.24 12.57 -8.14
C ASN A 51 0.21 13.04 -9.60
N ARG A 52 1.33 12.92 -10.32
CA ARG A 52 1.39 13.26 -11.76
C ARG A 52 0.45 12.38 -12.57
N ASN A 53 0.39 11.08 -12.30
CA ASN A 53 -0.56 10.17 -12.93
C ASN A 53 -2.01 10.61 -12.70
N ALA A 54 -2.37 11.00 -11.47
CA ALA A 54 -3.71 11.48 -11.17
C ALA A 54 -4.07 12.76 -11.94
N SER A 55 -3.13 13.69 -12.12
CA SER A 55 -3.39 14.95 -12.85
C SER A 55 -3.83 14.75 -14.30
N GLU A 56 -3.45 13.65 -14.94
CA GLU A 56 -3.91 13.33 -16.31
C GLU A 56 -5.42 13.01 -16.37
N PHE A 57 -6.06 12.74 -15.23
CA PHE A 57 -7.48 12.40 -15.11
C PHE A 57 -8.31 13.46 -14.38
N GLU A 58 -7.73 14.63 -14.06
CA GLU A 58 -8.39 15.66 -13.23
C GLU A 58 -9.70 16.17 -13.84
N LEU A 59 -9.80 16.22 -15.19
CA LEU A 59 -11.02 16.62 -15.88
C LEU A 59 -12.13 15.56 -15.83
N GLU A 60 -11.76 14.28 -15.82
CA GLU A 60 -12.70 13.16 -15.87
C GLU A 60 -13.15 12.75 -14.46
N TYR A 61 -12.21 12.74 -13.49
CA TYR A 61 -12.42 12.22 -12.14
C TYR A 61 -11.85 13.16 -11.06
N PRO A 62 -12.31 14.42 -10.95
CA PRO A 62 -11.72 15.42 -10.06
C PRO A 62 -11.69 14.98 -8.58
N GLU A 63 -12.73 14.31 -8.10
CA GLU A 63 -12.80 13.83 -6.72
C GLU A 63 -11.83 12.68 -6.44
N ALA A 64 -11.64 11.76 -7.39
CA ALA A 64 -10.68 10.68 -7.27
C ALA A 64 -9.24 11.20 -7.31
N CYS A 65 -8.96 12.19 -8.17
CA CYS A 65 -7.64 12.82 -8.23
C CYS A 65 -7.31 13.57 -6.94
N LYS A 66 -8.29 14.28 -6.37
CA LYS A 66 -8.18 14.88 -5.03
C LYS A 66 -7.91 13.81 -3.97
N ALA A 67 -8.62 12.69 -4.03
CA ALA A 67 -8.41 11.58 -3.10
C ALA A 67 -7.01 10.94 -3.20
N ILE A 68 -6.50 10.75 -4.42
CA ILE A 68 -5.14 10.21 -4.62
C ILE A 68 -4.09 11.12 -4.00
N ARG A 69 -4.28 12.43 -4.10
CA ARG A 69 -3.33 13.43 -3.60
C ARG A 69 -3.36 13.56 -2.07
N LEU A 70 -4.54 13.51 -1.47
CA LEU A 70 -4.73 13.88 -0.05
C LEU A 70 -4.90 12.67 0.88
N ASP A 71 -5.44 11.57 0.39
CA ASP A 71 -5.86 10.43 1.21
C ASP A 71 -4.93 9.21 1.05
N HIS A 72 -3.68 9.43 0.61
CA HIS A 72 -2.64 8.39 0.59
C HIS A 72 -1.58 8.66 1.66
N TYR A 73 -1.21 7.61 2.39
CA TYR A 73 0.03 7.53 3.13
C TYR A 73 1.06 6.75 2.30
N VAL A 74 1.89 7.47 1.55
CA VAL A 74 2.85 6.88 0.58
C VAL A 74 2.13 5.95 -0.43
N ASP A 75 2.23 4.63 -0.24
CA ASP A 75 1.63 3.58 -1.05
C ASP A 75 0.28 3.06 -0.50
N ASP A 76 -0.09 3.42 0.73
CA ASP A 76 -1.33 3.01 1.37
C ASP A 76 -2.44 4.05 1.11
N PHE A 77 -3.57 3.64 0.53
CA PHE A 77 -4.76 4.50 0.35
C PHE A 77 -5.73 4.33 1.52
N LEU A 78 -6.13 5.44 2.14
CA LEU A 78 -7.07 5.44 3.26
C LEU A 78 -8.00 6.65 3.18
N LYS A 79 -9.28 6.41 2.89
CA LYS A 79 -10.28 7.47 2.80
C LYS A 79 -11.56 7.09 3.52
N SER A 80 -12.21 8.09 4.13
CA SER A 80 -13.57 7.97 4.66
C SER A 80 -14.59 8.72 3.84
N PHE A 81 -15.83 8.22 3.85
CA PHE A 81 -16.92 8.72 3.01
C PHE A 81 -18.23 8.86 3.79
N ASN A 82 -19.07 9.81 3.36
CA ASN A 82 -20.34 10.08 4.00
C ASN A 82 -21.49 9.20 3.46
N SER A 83 -21.32 8.60 2.28
CA SER A 83 -22.30 7.69 1.66
C SER A 83 -21.63 6.48 1.01
N ILE A 84 -22.39 5.39 0.86
CA ILE A 84 -21.93 4.16 0.19
C ILE A 84 -21.69 4.42 -1.30
N GLU A 85 -22.57 5.22 -1.91
CA GLU A 85 -22.52 5.59 -3.32
C GLU A 85 -21.25 6.39 -3.66
N GLU A 86 -20.88 7.35 -2.82
CA GLU A 86 -19.63 8.10 -2.95
C GLU A 86 -18.42 7.19 -2.78
N ALA A 87 -18.44 6.31 -1.76
CA ALA A 87 -17.37 5.36 -1.52
C ALA A 87 -17.12 4.43 -2.71
N ARG A 88 -18.19 3.87 -3.29
CA ARG A 88 -18.15 3.03 -4.51
C ARG A 88 -17.54 3.77 -5.67
N ARG A 89 -18.12 4.92 -6.01
CA ARG A 89 -17.72 5.70 -7.18
C ARG A 89 -16.27 6.15 -7.08
N VAL A 90 -15.87 6.77 -5.97
CA VAL A 90 -14.52 7.33 -5.81
C VAL A 90 -13.49 6.21 -5.71
N SER A 91 -13.72 5.16 -4.91
CA SER A 91 -12.76 4.05 -4.76
C SER A 91 -12.52 3.34 -6.10
N LYS A 92 -13.57 3.15 -6.90
CA LYS A 92 -13.45 2.54 -8.23
C LYS A 92 -12.65 3.42 -9.18
N GLN A 93 -12.92 4.73 -9.21
CA GLN A 93 -12.15 5.67 -10.02
C GLN A 93 -10.68 5.72 -9.60
N VAL A 94 -10.39 5.71 -8.30
CA VAL A 94 -9.01 5.64 -7.77
C VAL A 94 -8.32 4.36 -8.24
N TYR A 95 -9.00 3.22 -8.13
CA TYR A 95 -8.49 1.94 -8.63
C TYR A 95 -8.15 2.00 -10.12
N GLU A 96 -9.06 2.52 -10.95
CA GLU A 96 -8.88 2.63 -12.40
C GLU A 96 -7.70 3.55 -12.77
N ILE A 97 -7.59 4.72 -12.12
CA ILE A 97 -6.48 5.67 -12.35
C ILE A 97 -5.14 5.02 -12.05
N HIS A 98 -5.02 4.30 -10.94
CA HIS A 98 -3.78 3.61 -10.57
C HIS A 98 -3.47 2.44 -11.50
N ARG A 99 -4.50 1.68 -11.90
CA ARG A 99 -4.34 0.56 -12.85
C ARG A 99 -3.77 1.04 -14.19
N LYS A 100 -4.17 2.22 -14.68
CA LYS A 100 -3.60 2.81 -15.91
C LYS A 100 -2.09 3.08 -15.81
N ALA A 101 -1.55 3.29 -14.61
CA ALA A 101 -0.11 3.40 -14.34
C ALA A 101 0.56 2.06 -13.95
N ALA A 102 -0.17 0.94 -14.05
CA ALA A 102 0.23 -0.37 -13.51
C ALA A 102 0.54 -0.34 -11.99
N PHE A 103 -0.03 0.63 -11.27
CA PHE A 103 -0.01 0.67 -9.81
C PHE A 103 -1.16 -0.20 -9.31
N GLU A 104 -0.84 -1.45 -9.02
CA GLU A 104 -1.80 -2.39 -8.46
C GLU A 104 -2.02 -2.08 -6.98
N LEU A 105 -3.22 -1.60 -6.70
CA LEU A 105 -3.79 -1.46 -5.39
C LEU A 105 -4.35 -2.82 -4.95
N ARG A 106 -3.85 -3.42 -3.85
CA ARG A 106 -4.28 -4.74 -3.31
C ARG A 106 -4.65 -4.78 -1.83
N GLY A 107 -5.64 -5.59 -1.46
CA GLY A 107 -6.05 -5.78 -0.05
C GLY A 107 -7.14 -4.80 0.40
N TRP A 108 -8.12 -4.54 -0.48
CA TRP A 108 -9.24 -3.64 -0.19
C TRP A 108 -10.06 -4.12 1.01
N ALA A 109 -10.35 -3.19 1.92
CA ALA A 109 -11.13 -3.41 3.12
C ALA A 109 -12.12 -2.26 3.35
N SER A 110 -13.33 -2.61 3.80
CA SER A 110 -14.41 -1.68 4.09
C SER A 110 -15.32 -2.21 5.19
N ASN A 111 -15.95 -1.30 5.92
CA ASN A 111 -17.08 -1.61 6.79
C ASN A 111 -18.38 -1.91 6.01
N GLU A 112 -18.43 -1.61 4.70
CA GLU A 112 -19.60 -1.81 3.85
C GLU A 112 -19.27 -2.80 2.73
N ILE A 113 -19.85 -4.00 2.79
CA ILE A 113 -19.58 -5.07 1.82
C ILE A 113 -19.94 -4.68 0.38
N GLU A 114 -20.94 -3.80 0.22
CA GLU A 114 -21.36 -3.31 -1.08
C GLU A 114 -20.24 -2.60 -1.85
N VAL A 115 -19.31 -1.96 -1.15
CA VAL A 115 -18.19 -1.28 -1.78
C VAL A 115 -17.12 -2.27 -2.24
N LEU A 116 -16.90 -3.33 -1.46
CA LEU A 116 -15.95 -4.40 -1.78
C LEU A 116 -16.38 -5.23 -2.99
N ASN A 117 -17.69 -5.40 -3.20
CA ASN A 117 -18.23 -6.13 -4.35
C ASN A 117 -17.88 -5.50 -5.70
N GLU A 118 -17.54 -4.21 -5.74
CA GLU A 118 -17.12 -3.52 -6.97
C GLU A 118 -15.61 -3.53 -7.21
N MET A 119 -14.80 -3.91 -6.22
CA MET A 119 -13.34 -3.91 -6.35
C MET A 119 -12.86 -5.26 -6.88
N PRO A 120 -12.00 -5.26 -7.92
CA PRO A 120 -11.32 -6.49 -8.33
C PRO A 120 -10.29 -6.88 -7.26
N ASP A 121 -10.10 -8.19 -7.08
CA ASP A 121 -9.23 -8.85 -6.09
C ASP A 121 -9.73 -9.01 -4.64
N THR A 122 -11.01 -8.79 -4.36
CA THR A 122 -11.57 -9.21 -3.04
C THR A 122 -11.75 -10.72 -2.86
N ARG A 123 -11.48 -11.51 -3.92
CA ARG A 123 -11.77 -12.97 -3.96
C ARG A 123 -10.56 -13.90 -3.90
N ASN A 124 -9.33 -13.39 -4.04
CA ASN A 124 -8.13 -14.23 -4.26
C ASN A 124 -6.98 -14.00 -3.26
N ASP A 125 -7.12 -13.09 -2.29
CA ASP A 125 -6.20 -13.07 -1.14
C ASP A 125 -6.86 -13.86 -0.01
N ASP A 126 -6.31 -15.03 0.32
CA ASP A 126 -6.70 -15.82 1.50
C ASP A 126 -6.51 -15.03 2.82
N ASN A 127 -5.92 -13.83 2.76
CA ASN A 127 -5.81 -12.87 3.86
C ASN A 127 -6.99 -11.87 3.95
N VAL A 128 -7.88 -11.83 2.94
CA VAL A 128 -9.16 -11.11 2.97
C VAL A 128 -10.31 -12.12 3.11
N GLN A 129 -10.11 -13.17 3.92
CA GLN A 129 -11.24 -13.89 4.49
C GLN A 129 -11.92 -12.98 5.52
N LEU A 130 -12.89 -12.22 5.02
CA LEU A 130 -14.03 -11.75 5.80
C LEU A 130 -14.62 -12.96 6.54
N GLY A 131 -14.19 -13.19 7.78
CA GLY A 131 -14.75 -14.23 8.65
C GLY A 131 -13.81 -14.89 9.66
N ALA A 132 -12.47 -14.75 9.59
CA ALA A 132 -11.58 -15.50 10.49
C ALA A 132 -10.88 -14.67 11.58
N THR A 133 -10.64 -13.37 11.38
CA THR A 133 -10.12 -12.47 12.43
C THR A 133 -10.60 -11.03 12.19
N HIS A 134 -11.38 -10.48 13.12
CA HIS A 134 -12.01 -9.15 13.04
C HIS A 134 -11.04 -7.96 13.17
N GLU A 135 -9.75 -8.16 12.93
CA GLU A 135 -8.69 -7.22 13.24
C GLU A 135 -7.77 -7.04 12.04
N LEU A 136 -7.92 -5.94 11.30
CA LEU A 136 -6.99 -5.56 10.24
C LEU A 136 -5.84 -4.74 10.82
N LYS A 137 -4.59 -5.08 10.46
CA LYS A 137 -3.41 -4.31 10.85
C LYS A 137 -2.88 -3.49 9.69
N THR A 138 -2.83 -2.18 9.86
CA THR A 138 -2.23 -1.27 8.87
C THR A 138 -1.60 -0.08 9.56
N LEU A 139 -0.37 0.27 9.16
CA LEU A 139 0.42 1.34 9.78
C LEU A 139 0.62 1.18 11.31
N GLY A 140 0.60 -0.05 11.81
CA GLY A 140 0.66 -0.33 13.26
C GLY A 140 -0.66 -0.06 13.99
N LEU A 141 -1.72 0.28 13.27
CA LEU A 141 -3.08 0.43 13.76
C LEU A 141 -3.85 -0.87 13.57
N GLN A 142 -4.67 -1.21 14.54
CA GLN A 142 -5.62 -2.31 14.50
C GLN A 142 -7.01 -1.74 14.27
N TRP A 143 -7.63 -2.13 13.16
CA TRP A 143 -8.95 -1.66 12.77
C TRP A 143 -9.98 -2.77 12.97
N ASP A 144 -10.99 -2.48 13.79
CA ASP A 144 -12.24 -3.24 13.88
C ASP A 144 -13.22 -2.68 12.85
N ILE A 145 -13.56 -3.54 11.89
CA ILE A 145 -14.39 -3.21 10.74
C ILE A 145 -15.85 -2.98 11.16
N ASN A 146 -16.35 -3.69 12.18
CA ASN A 146 -17.76 -3.64 12.57
C ASN A 146 -18.09 -2.35 13.32
N ASP A 147 -17.21 -1.96 14.23
CA ASP A 147 -17.41 -0.76 15.05
C ASP A 147 -16.80 0.50 14.42
N ALA A 148 -16.18 0.37 13.24
CA ALA A 148 -15.37 1.41 12.60
C ALA A 148 -14.29 1.99 13.54
N LEU A 149 -13.78 1.17 14.47
CA LEU A 149 -12.85 1.58 15.50
C LEU A 149 -11.41 1.29 15.07
N VAL A 150 -10.59 2.34 15.05
CA VAL A 150 -9.14 2.20 14.85
C VAL A 150 -8.44 2.35 16.20
N SER A 151 -7.69 1.33 16.59
CA SER A 151 -6.96 1.27 17.86
C SER A 151 -5.45 1.16 17.62
N ILE A 152 -4.64 1.74 18.50
CA ILE A 152 -3.18 1.56 18.49
C ILE A 152 -2.85 0.50 19.54
N SER A 153 -2.23 -0.60 19.12
CA SER A 153 -1.64 -1.55 20.06
C SER A 153 -0.21 -1.10 20.37
N ALA A 154 -0.07 -0.27 21.40
CA ALA A 154 1.22 0.00 22.02
C ALA A 154 1.47 -1.08 23.07
N CYS A 155 2.69 -1.62 23.11
CA CYS A 155 3.12 -2.64 24.07
C CYS A 155 2.59 -2.32 25.49
N GLY A 156 1.57 -3.05 25.93
CA GLY A 156 1.02 -2.99 27.29
C GLY A 156 -0.05 -1.94 27.60
N THR A 157 -0.54 -1.12 26.66
CA THR A 157 -1.65 -0.20 26.97
C THR A 157 -2.54 0.07 25.76
N ARG A 158 -3.82 -0.33 25.87
CA ARG A 158 -4.85 -0.09 24.86
C ARG A 158 -5.32 1.36 24.97
N LEU A 159 -4.77 2.26 24.15
CA LEU A 159 -5.27 3.63 24.03
C LEU A 159 -6.39 3.65 22.99
N LEU A 160 -7.65 3.69 23.47
CA LEU A 160 -8.83 3.88 22.63
C LEU A 160 -8.92 5.36 22.23
N LYS A 161 -8.78 5.67 20.95
CA LYS A 161 -9.18 6.96 20.38
C LYS A 161 -10.35 6.72 19.42
N TYR A 162 -11.50 7.28 19.77
CA TYR A 162 -12.73 7.17 18.99
C TYR A 162 -12.65 8.04 17.74
N TRP A 163 -12.90 7.45 16.58
CA TRP A 163 -13.13 8.16 15.32
C TRP A 163 -14.32 7.51 14.62
N LYS A 164 -15.38 8.28 14.37
CA LYS A 164 -16.71 7.74 14.03
C LYS A 164 -17.07 7.91 12.55
N HIS A 165 -16.18 7.63 11.60
CA HIS A 165 -16.53 7.73 10.18
C HIS A 165 -15.89 6.64 9.29
N ARG A 166 -16.77 5.97 8.54
CA ARG A 166 -16.58 4.85 7.59
C ARG A 166 -15.22 4.87 6.88
N PHE A 167 -14.43 3.81 7.02
CA PHE A 167 -13.07 3.73 6.47
C PHE A 167 -13.02 2.78 5.25
N HIS A 168 -12.17 3.13 4.29
CA HIS A 168 -11.69 2.25 3.24
C HIS A 168 -10.18 2.15 3.33
N GLN A 169 -9.66 0.95 3.50
CA GLN A 169 -8.22 0.72 3.61
C GLN A 169 -7.76 -0.29 2.59
N GLN A 170 -6.49 -0.20 2.26
CA GLN A 170 -5.82 -1.20 1.47
C GLN A 170 -4.49 -1.62 2.09
N ASN A 171 -4.25 -2.94 2.24
CA ASN A 171 -2.95 -3.45 2.67
C ASN A 171 -2.76 -4.93 2.24
N ASP A 172 -1.64 -5.21 1.56
CA ASP A 172 -0.96 -6.51 1.69
C ASP A 172 0.56 -6.26 1.71
N LYS A 173 1.18 -6.45 2.88
CA LYS A 173 2.64 -6.42 3.09
C LYS A 173 3.21 -7.82 3.32
N SER A 174 2.46 -8.89 3.03
CA SER A 174 2.81 -10.27 3.39
C SER A 174 3.88 -10.95 2.52
N ARG A 175 4.58 -10.22 1.64
CA ARG A 175 5.68 -10.78 0.83
C ARG A 175 7.04 -10.14 1.11
N VAL A 176 7.46 -10.18 2.37
CA VAL A 176 8.88 -10.20 2.71
C VAL A 176 9.17 -11.60 3.26
N GLN A 177 9.72 -12.46 2.39
CA GLN A 177 10.28 -13.74 2.82
C GLN A 177 11.33 -13.46 3.90
N SER A 178 11.03 -13.88 5.12
CA SER A 178 11.98 -13.93 6.22
C SER A 178 13.04 -14.99 5.90
N CYS A 179 14.27 -14.54 5.62
CA CYS A 179 15.44 -15.42 5.69
C CYS A 179 15.74 -15.69 7.17
N PRO A 180 15.82 -16.96 7.62
CA PRO A 180 16.22 -17.27 8.98
C PRO A 180 17.73 -17.11 9.11
N CYS A 181 18.20 -15.96 9.59
CA CYS A 181 19.57 -15.84 10.09
C CYS A 181 19.62 -16.43 11.51
N SER A 182 20.07 -17.68 11.61
CA SER A 182 20.53 -18.24 12.88
C SER A 182 21.79 -17.49 13.31
N THR A 183 21.69 -16.71 14.39
CA THR A 183 22.84 -16.18 15.12
C THR A 183 23.61 -17.34 15.75
N ARG A 184 24.82 -17.62 15.23
CA ARG A 184 25.88 -18.26 16.01
C ARG A 184 26.89 -17.18 16.38
N SER A 185 26.96 -16.94 17.68
CA SER A 185 27.96 -16.15 18.37
C SER A 185 29.36 -16.68 18.09
N VAL A 186 30.30 -15.78 17.84
CA VAL A 186 31.73 -15.96 18.12
C VAL A 186 32.07 -15.03 19.26
#